data_AF-A0A2V8YN02-F1
#
_entry.id   AF-A0A2V8YN02-F1
#
_cell.length_a   1.000
_cell.length_b   1.000
_cell.length_c   1.000
_cell.angle_alpha   90.00
_cell.angle_beta   90.00
_cell.angle_gamma   90.00
#
_symmetry.space_group_name_H-M   'P 1'
#
loop_
_entity.id
_entity.type
_entity.pdbx_description
1 polymer ?
#
loop_
_entity_poly.entity_id
_entity_poly.type
_entity_poly.pdbx_seq_one_letter_code
_entity_poly.pdbx_strand_id
1 'polypeptide(L)' 'MLASGAFQIENPNKAGDGKATALAAVESVLKAYQAILKQKPDAKAKPLDDLLKKQSRGKLNDALKQCP' A
#
# COMPACT_ATOMS: atom_id res chain seq x y z
N MET A 1 -10.30 -1.21 3.35
CA MET A 1 -10.96 -2.40 3.93
C MET A 1 -11.04 -3.57 2.95
N LEU A 2 -11.42 -3.39 1.68
CA LEU A 2 -11.54 -4.52 0.72
C LEU A 2 -10.23 -5.30 0.52
N ALA A 3 -9.12 -4.60 0.26
CA ALA A 3 -7.81 -5.25 0.11
C ALA A 3 -7.30 -5.90 1.40
N SER A 4 -7.60 -5.31 2.55
CA SER A 4 -7.31 -5.88 3.86
C SER A 4 -8.04 -7.20 4.07
N GLY A 5 -9.33 -7.25 3.76
CA GLY A 5 -10.13 -8.48 3.85
C GLY A 5 -9.67 -9.55 2.87
N ALA A 6 -9.37 -9.19 1.62
CA ALA A 6 -8.80 -10.10 0.62
C ALA A 6 -7.48 -10.71 1.12
N PHE A 7 -6.57 -9.88 1.65
CA PHE A 7 -5.30 -10.34 2.19
C PHE A 7 -5.48 -11.33 3.34
N GLN A 8 -6.44 -11.10 4.25
CA GLN A 8 -6.70 -12.00 5.37
C GLN A 8 -7.31 -13.34 4.92
N ILE A 9 -8.14 -13.34 3.88
CA ILE A 9 -8.68 -14.56 3.26
C ILE A 9 -7.57 -15.35 2.56
N GLU A 10 -6.70 -14.67 1.81
CA GLU A 10 -5.56 -15.28 1.10
C GLU A 10 -4.44 -15.72 2.05
N ASN A 11 -4.34 -15.10 3.24
CA ASN A 11 -3.31 -15.37 4.24
C ASN A 11 -3.94 -15.60 5.62
N PRO A 12 -4.68 -16.71 5.82
CA PRO A 12 -5.40 -16.97 7.06
C PRO A 12 -4.46 -17.00 8.29
N ASN A 13 -3.23 -17.48 8.12
CA ASN A 13 -2.20 -17.49 9.16
C ASN A 13 -1.70 -16.10 9.58
N LYS A 14 -2.00 -15.06 8.78
CA LYS A 14 -1.61 -13.65 9.04
C LYS A 14 -2.83 -12.77 9.30
N ALA A 15 -4.02 -13.35 9.46
CA ALA A 15 -5.25 -12.59 9.64
C ALA A 15 -5.24 -11.70 10.90
N GLY A 16 -4.53 -12.13 11.96
CA GLY A 16 -4.31 -11.33 13.18
C GLY A 16 -3.13 -10.35 13.10
N ASP A 17 -2.34 -10.37 12.02
CA ASP A 17 -1.22 -9.44 11.84
C ASP A 17 -1.75 -8.13 11.24
N GLY A 18 -2.11 -7.20 12.14
CA GLY A 18 -2.58 -5.87 11.77
C GLY A 18 -1.57 -5.09 10.92
N LYS A 19 -0.27 -5.33 11.09
CA LYS A 19 0.78 -4.66 10.29
C LYS A 19 0.82 -5.22 8.87
N ALA A 20 0.76 -6.55 8.72
CA ALA A 20 0.69 -7.18 7.40
C ALA A 20 -0.59 -6.80 6.66
N THR A 21 -1.73 -6.74 7.36
CA THR A 21 -3.01 -6.30 6.82
C THR A 21 -2.96 -4.84 6.37
N ALA A 22 -2.38 -3.94 7.17
CA ALA A 22 -2.23 -2.53 6.83
C ALA A 22 -1.28 -2.33 5.64
N LEU A 23 -0.18 -3.08 5.59
CA LEU A 23 0.75 -3.06 4.47
C LEU A 23 0.04 -3.46 3.16
N ALA A 24 -0.70 -4.57 3.17
CA ALA A 24 -1.46 -5.02 1.99
C ALA A 24 -2.50 -3.99 1.53
N ALA A 25 -3.14 -3.30 2.47
CA ALA A 25 -4.06 -2.21 2.16
C ALA A 25 -3.35 -1.04 1.44
N VAL A 26 -2.19 -0.62 1.95
CA VAL A 26 -1.40 0.47 1.36
C VAL A 26 -0.87 0.07 -0.02
N GLU A 27 -0.38 -1.16 -0.19
CA GLU A 27 0.06 -1.68 -1.48
C GLU A 27 -1.06 -1.66 -2.53
N SER A 28 -2.29 -2.02 -2.13
CA SER A 28 -3.45 -1.93 -3.02
C SER A 28 -3.77 -0.48 -3.42
N VAL A 29 -3.66 0.48 -2.50
CA VAL A 29 -3.86 1.91 -2.81
C VAL A 29 -2.79 2.41 -3.77
N LEU A 30 -1.52 2.06 -3.56
CA LEU A 30 -0.42 2.46 -4.43
C LEU A 30 -0.55 1.85 -5.83
N LYS A 31 -1.04 0.61 -5.95
CA LYS A 31 -1.33 -0.02 -7.24
C LYS A 31 -2.44 0.71 -7.99
N ALA A 32 -3.51 1.11 -7.30
CA ALA A 32 -4.58 1.91 -7.89
C ALA A 32 -4.07 3.30 -8.32
N TYR A 33 -3.28 3.95 -7.47
CA TYR A 33 -2.66 5.24 -7.77
C TYR A 33 -1.74 5.18 -9.00
N GLN A 34 -0.94 4.12 -9.13
CA GLN A 34 -0.11 3.91 -10.32
C GLN A 34 -0.95 3.74 -11.60
N ALA A 35 -2.11 3.08 -11.52
CA ALA A 35 -3.04 2.96 -12.64
C ALA A 35 -3.70 4.29 -13.01
N ILE A 36 -3.98 5.15 -12.02
CA ILE A 36 -4.47 6.52 -12.23
C ILE A 36 -3.40 7.36 -12.92
N LEU A 37 -2.16 7.33 -12.45
CA LEU A 37 -1.06 8.11 -13.04
C LEU A 37 -0.77 7.74 -14.50
N LYS A 38 -0.96 6.48 -14.88
CA LYS A 38 -0.85 6.03 -16.28
C LYS A 38 -1.89 6.70 -17.20
N GLN A 39 -3.04 7.08 -16.67
CA GLN A 39 -4.13 7.72 -17.43
C GLN A 39 -4.14 9.25 -17.28
N LYS A 40 -3.79 9.75 -16.09
CA LYS A 40 -3.67 11.17 -15.75
C LYS A 40 -2.34 11.42 -15.03
N PRO A 41 -1.27 11.72 -15.78
CA PRO A 41 0.05 12.01 -15.20
C PRO A 41 0.05 13.22 -14.25
N ASP A 42 -0.93 14.12 -14.36
CA ASP A 42 -1.04 15.33 -13.54
C ASP A 42 -1.78 15.11 -12.22
N ALA A 43 -2.36 13.92 -12.00
CA ALA A 43 -3.03 13.55 -10.74
C ALA A 43 -2.03 13.23 -9.60
N LYS A 44 -0.82 13.80 -9.66
CA LYS A 44 0.26 13.53 -8.72
C LYS A 44 -0.10 14.03 -7.33
N ALA A 45 0.10 13.18 -6.35
CA ALA A 45 -0.01 13.50 -4.94
C ALA A 45 1.32 13.16 -4.27
N LYS A 46 2.04 14.20 -3.84
CA LYS A 46 3.38 14.08 -3.23
C LYS A 46 3.49 12.97 -2.16
N PRO A 47 2.52 12.81 -1.23
CA PRO A 47 2.58 11.72 -0.24
C PRO A 47 2.52 10.32 -0.87
N LEU A 48 1.67 10.14 -1.89
CA LEU A 48 1.54 8.87 -2.60
C LEU A 48 2.75 8.60 -3.49
N ASP A 49 3.32 9.63 -4.13
CA ASP A 49 4.55 9.52 -4.90
C ASP A 49 5.74 9.08 -4.03
N ASP A 50 5.84 9.64 -2.82
CA ASP A 50 6.90 9.27 -1.87
C ASP A 50 6.72 7.83 -1.35
N LEU A 51 5.49 7.41 -1.08
CA LEU A 51 5.17 6.02 -0.74
C LEU A 51 5.47 5.06 -1.90
N LEU A 52 5.15 5.45 -3.14
CA LEU A 52 5.43 4.65 -4.34
C LEU A 52 6.94 4.48 -4.57
N LYS A 53 7.73 5.54 -4.31
CA LYS A 53 9.20 5.48 -4.32
C LYS A 53 9.77 4.59 -3.21
N LYS A 54 9.14 4.55 -2.04
CA LYS A 54 9.55 3.66 -0.94
C LYS A 54 9.19 2.20 -1.25
N GLN A 55 8.04 1.96 -1.88
CA GLN A 55 7.61 0.64 -2.36
C GLN A 55 8.57 0.08 -3.40
N SER A 56 8.98 0.85 -4.41
CA SER A 56 9.91 0.38 -5.44
C SER A 56 11.31 0.03 -4.89
N ARG A 57 11.65 0.53 -3.70
CA ARG A 57 12.90 0.23 -2.98
C ARG A 57 12.78 -0.90 -1.96
N GLY A 58 11.61 -1.53 -1.84
CA GLY A 58 11.32 -2.54 -0.81
C GLY A 58 11.25 -1.99 0.63
N LYS A 59 11.15 -0.66 0.79
CA LYS A 59 11.16 0.04 2.10
C LYS A 59 9.78 0.51 2.56
N LEU A 60 8.71 0.01 1.94
CA LEU A 60 7.35 0.42 2.28
C LEU A 60 6.98 0.05 3.71
N ASN A 61 7.36 -1.16 4.14
CA ASN A 61 7.09 -1.62 5.50
C ASN A 61 7.74 -0.73 6.57
N ASP A 62 8.98 -0.26 6.33
CA ASP A 62 9.66 0.67 7.26
C ASP A 62 9.01 2.05 7.26
N ALA A 63 8.47 2.50 6.13
CA ALA A 63 7.73 3.75 6.04
C ALA A 63 6.45 3.74 6.90
N LEU A 64 5.76 2.59 6.96
CA LEU A 64 4.52 2.43 7.71
C LEU A 64 4.75 2.30 9.21
N LYS A 65 5.94 1.87 9.65
CA LYS A 65 6.33 1.90 11.07
C LYS A 65 6.49 3.33 11.62
N GLN A 66 6.63 4.33 10.74
CA GLN A 66 6.85 5.73 11.10
C GLN A 66 5.57 6.57 11.01
N CYS A 67 4.44 6.00 10.58
CA CYS A 67 3.14 6.67 10.71
C CYS A 67 2.71 6.62 12.18
N PRO A 68 2.52 7.78 12.85
CA PRO A 68 2.08 7.84 14.25
C PRO A 68 0.68 7.28 14.45
#